data_AF-A0AB74E4B4-F1
#
_entry.id   AF-A0AB74E4B4-F1
#
_cell.length_a   1.000
_cell.length_b   1.000
_cell.length_c   1.000
_cell.angle_alpha   90.00
_cell.angle_beta   90.00
_cell.angle_gamma   90.00
#
_symmetry.space_group_name_H-M   'P 1'
#
loop_
_entity.id
_entity.type
_entity.pdbx_description
1 polymer ?
#
loop_
_entity_poly.entity_id
_entity_poly.type
_entity_poly.pdbx_seq_one_letter_code
_entity_poly.pdbx_strand_id
1 'polypeptide(L)'
;GLGDQDRLRARRAVVRVQGLLGPEAVRVPVLSGGHGPAERITLTVLGLVAPEPVPQADPGQPWPGRLPDPSPAVLFDDPVDLLDAQGNPIRVTSRGMFSADPARLRVRGRDDRL
;
A
#
# COMPACT_ATOMS: atom_id res chain seq x y z
N GLY A 1 35.46 -7.18 5.61
CA GLY A 1 35.09 -8.30 6.53
C GLY A 1 34.09 -9.23 5.86
N LEU A 2 33.61 -10.28 6.55
CA LEU A 2 32.65 -11.27 6.01
C LEU A 2 31.42 -10.60 5.36
N GLY A 3 30.90 -9.54 5.97
CA GLY A 3 29.78 -8.76 5.43
C GLY A 3 30.04 -8.02 4.10
N ASP A 4 31.28 -7.64 3.79
CA ASP A 4 31.59 -6.99 2.51
C ASP A 4 31.57 -7.98 1.35
N GLN A 5 32.01 -9.23 1.61
CA GLN A 5 31.94 -10.30 0.63
C GLN A 5 30.49 -10.68 0.34
N ASP A 6 29.65 -10.75 1.37
CA ASP A 6 28.23 -11.04 1.20
C ASP A 6 27.50 -9.90 0.48
N ARG A 7 27.80 -8.64 0.81
CA ARG A 7 27.27 -7.47 0.08
C ARG A 7 27.67 -7.48 -1.39
N LEU A 8 28.91 -7.85 -1.70
CA LEU A 8 29.39 -7.96 -3.07
C LEU A 8 28.72 -9.13 -3.82
N ARG A 9 28.51 -10.27 -3.16
CA ARG A 9 27.76 -11.41 -3.72
C ARG A 9 26.32 -11.02 -4.03
N ALA A 10 25.62 -10.37 -3.10
CA ALA A 10 24.24 -9.89 -3.29
C ALA A 10 24.16 -8.92 -4.48
N ARG A 11 25.06 -7.94 -4.55
CA ARG A 11 25.10 -6.98 -5.66
C ARG A 11 25.29 -7.68 -7.02
N ARG A 12 26.19 -8.66 -7.12
CA ARG A 12 26.40 -9.42 -8.36
C ARG A 12 25.17 -10.23 -8.76
N ALA A 13 24.48 -10.85 -7.80
CA ALA A 13 23.26 -11.59 -8.07
C ALA A 13 22.17 -10.69 -8.66
N VAL A 14 21.96 -9.52 -8.06
CA VAL A 14 21.01 -8.50 -8.53
C VAL A 14 21.32 -8.04 -9.96
N VAL A 15 22.57 -7.66 -10.23
CA VAL A 15 23.01 -7.23 -11.57
C VAL A 15 22.77 -8.34 -12.60
N ARG A 16 23.04 -9.59 -12.24
CA ARG A 16 22.82 -10.74 -13.12
C ARG A 16 21.33 -10.93 -13.45
N VAL A 17 20.45 -10.85 -12.45
CA VAL A 17 18.99 -10.96 -12.67
C VAL A 17 18.50 -9.87 -13.61
N GLN A 18 18.92 -8.62 -13.40
CA GLN A 18 18.55 -7.51 -14.29
C GLN A 18 19.12 -7.69 -15.71
N GLY A 19 20.34 -8.21 -15.85
CA GLY A 19 20.91 -8.51 -17.17
C GLY A 19 20.16 -9.62 -17.93
N LEU A 20 19.54 -10.57 -17.21
CA LEU A 20 18.79 -11.68 -17.82
C LEU A 20 17.32 -11.35 -18.11
N LEU A 21 16.67 -10.58 -17.23
CA LEU A 21 15.22 -10.35 -17.27
C LEU A 21 14.83 -8.90 -17.59
N GLY A 22 15.83 -8.02 -17.76
CA GLY A 22 15.63 -6.59 -17.97
C GLY A 22 15.65 -5.76 -16.67
N PRO A 23 15.73 -4.42 -16.79
CA PRO A 23 15.93 -3.52 -15.65
C PRO A 23 14.79 -3.59 -14.62
N GLU A 24 13.55 -3.80 -15.08
CA GLU A 24 12.33 -3.87 -14.28
C GLU A 24 12.22 -5.10 -13.37
N ALA A 25 13.06 -6.11 -13.61
CA ALA A 25 12.97 -7.41 -12.95
C ALA A 25 13.38 -7.39 -11.47
N VAL A 26 14.08 -6.34 -11.03
CA VAL A 26 14.42 -6.15 -9.63
C VAL A 26 13.85 -4.81 -9.18
N ARG A 27 12.96 -4.88 -8.19
CA ARG A 27 12.32 -3.71 -7.59
C ARG A 27 12.65 -3.65 -6.10
N VAL A 28 12.76 -2.43 -5.58
CA VAL A 28 12.97 -2.14 -4.17
C VAL A 28 11.77 -1.39 -3.60
N PRO A 29 11.41 -1.66 -2.33
CA PRO A 29 10.36 -0.92 -1.66
C PRO A 29 10.87 0.47 -1.26
N VAL A 30 10.05 1.49 -1.50
CA VAL A 30 10.22 2.82 -0.92
C VAL A 30 8.95 3.27 -0.22
N LEU A 31 9.15 4.10 0.81
CA LEU A 31 8.04 4.65 1.58
C LEU A 31 7.22 5.59 0.70
N SER A 32 5.91 5.35 0.67
CA SER A 32 4.92 6.13 -0.08
C SER A 32 3.91 6.76 0.88
N GLY A 33 3.20 7.77 0.38
CA GLY A 33 1.98 8.29 0.99
C GLY A 33 0.81 7.32 0.86
N GLY A 34 -0.41 7.84 0.97
CA GLY A 34 -1.65 7.06 0.88
C GLY A 34 -2.48 7.10 2.17
N HIS A 35 -3.65 6.50 2.11
CA HIS A 35 -4.62 6.44 3.20
C HIS A 35 -4.66 5.08 3.88
N GLY A 36 -4.28 4.02 3.16
CA GLY A 36 -4.19 2.67 3.69
C GLY A 36 -2.75 2.22 3.99
N PRO A 37 -2.53 1.34 4.98
CA PRO A 37 -1.23 0.69 5.22
C PRO A 37 -0.70 -0.09 4.01
N ALA A 38 -1.57 -0.62 3.15
CA ALA A 38 -1.18 -1.27 1.89
C ALA A 38 -0.59 -0.28 0.86
N GLU A 39 -0.95 1.00 0.94
CA GLU A 39 -0.50 2.04 0.00
C GLU A 39 0.88 2.62 0.37
N ARG A 40 1.37 2.31 1.58
CA ARG A 40 2.59 2.88 2.15
C ARG A 40 3.88 2.43 1.51
N ILE A 41 3.82 1.46 0.59
CA ILE A 41 4.99 0.92 -0.09
C ILE A 41 4.76 1.04 -1.59
N THR A 42 5.66 1.73 -2.28
CA THR A 42 5.78 1.66 -3.74
C THR A 42 6.97 0.78 -4.09
N LEU A 43 6.77 -0.19 -4.98
CA LEU A 43 7.87 -0.97 -5.57
C LEU A 43 8.40 -0.22 -6.79
N THR A 44 9.61 0.30 -6.68
CA THR A 44 10.29 1.01 -7.75
C THR A 44 11.49 0.23 -8.26
N VAL A 45 11.88 0.47 -9.50
CA VAL A 45 12.97 -0.22 -10.17
C VAL A 45 14.28 0.09 -9.45
N LEU A 46 15.09 -0.94 -9.21
CA LEU A 46 16.41 -0.73 -8.65
C LEU A 46 17.34 -0.11 -9.71
N GLY A 47 17.53 1.20 -9.63
CA GLY A 47 18.50 1.93 -10.45
C GLY A 47 19.94 1.58 -10.06
N LEU A 48 20.70 0.95 -10.97
CA LEU A 48 22.12 0.67 -10.74
C LEU A 48 23.03 1.91 -10.86
N VAL A 49 22.55 2.99 -11.52
CA VAL A 49 23.33 4.22 -11.81
C VAL A 49 22.52 5.55 -11.69
N ALA A 50 21.19 5.56 -11.52
CA ALA A 50 20.36 6.79 -11.33
C ALA A 50 18.88 6.41 -11.02
N PRO A 51 17.97 7.37 -10.73
CA PRO A 51 17.98 8.50 -9.79
C PRO A 51 17.39 8.06 -8.42
N GLU A 52 17.21 8.99 -7.49
CA GLU A 52 16.56 8.70 -6.20
C GLU A 52 15.16 8.10 -6.43
N PRO A 53 14.82 6.98 -5.76
CA PRO A 53 13.56 6.30 -5.99
C PRO A 53 12.35 7.20 -5.70
N VAL A 54 11.50 7.41 -6.71
CA VAL A 54 10.32 8.27 -6.59
C VAL A 54 9.12 7.45 -6.11
N PRO A 55 8.50 7.78 -4.96
CA PRO A 55 7.29 7.12 -4.50
C PRO A 55 6.07 7.54 -5.34
N GLN A 56 5.04 6.70 -5.38
CA GLN A 56 3.82 6.98 -6.13
C GLN A 56 3.01 8.14 -5.50
N ALA A 57 3.08 8.29 -4.18
CA ALA A 57 2.49 9.39 -3.44
C ALA A 57 3.49 9.95 -2.42
N ASP A 58 3.42 11.25 -2.14
CA ASP A 58 4.30 11.92 -1.19
C ASP A 58 4.13 11.33 0.23
N PRO A 59 5.17 10.70 0.80
CA PRO A 59 5.11 10.11 2.14
C PRO A 59 5.03 11.14 3.27
N GLY A 60 5.29 12.43 2.99
CA GLY A 60 5.21 13.53 3.94
C GLY A 60 3.80 14.07 4.17
N GLN A 61 2.82 13.64 3.38
CA GLN A 61 1.43 14.09 3.54
C GLN A 61 0.80 13.55 4.84
N PRO A 62 -0.14 14.29 5.44
CA PRO A 62 -0.87 13.83 6.61
C PRO A 62 -1.55 12.48 6.33
N TRP A 63 -1.48 11.57 7.30
CA TRP A 63 -2.10 10.24 7.21
C TRP A 63 -3.17 10.05 8.30
N PRO A 64 -4.38 10.64 8.12
CA PRO A 64 -5.51 10.36 8.99
C PRO A 64 -5.84 8.87 8.98
N GLY A 65 -5.96 8.25 10.15
CA GLY A 65 -6.16 6.80 10.26
C GLY A 65 -4.88 5.95 10.17
N ARG A 66 -3.69 6.58 10.26
CA ARG A 66 -2.42 5.87 10.43
C ARG A 66 -2.52 4.87 11.58
N LEU A 67 -2.18 3.62 11.29
CA LEU A 67 -2.09 2.58 12.30
C LEU A 67 -0.95 2.88 13.29
N PRO A 68 -1.18 2.70 14.60
CA PRO A 68 -0.14 2.87 15.60
C PRO A 68 0.91 1.77 15.47
N ASP A 69 2.12 2.04 15.95
CA ASP A 69 3.15 1.02 16.10
C ASP A 69 2.71 -0.05 17.14
N PRO A 70 3.17 -1.31 17.03
CA PRO A 70 4.19 -1.80 16.11
C PRO A 70 3.62 -2.46 14.85
N SER A 71 4.45 -2.51 13.80
CA SER A 71 4.21 -3.38 12.65
C SER A 71 4.39 -4.86 13.01
N PRO A 72 3.70 -5.79 12.32
CA PRO A 72 2.80 -5.57 11.18
C PRO A 72 1.34 -5.37 11.60
N ALA A 73 0.64 -4.46 10.90
CA ALA A 73 -0.82 -4.41 10.98
C ALA A 73 -1.44 -5.52 10.12
N VAL A 74 -2.45 -6.21 10.65
CA VAL A 74 -3.23 -7.19 9.89
C VAL A 74 -4.25 -6.44 9.04
N LEU A 75 -4.18 -6.61 7.73
CA LEU A 75 -5.16 -6.06 6.79
C LEU A 75 -6.14 -7.15 6.40
N PHE A 76 -7.43 -6.81 6.45
CA PHE A 76 -8.48 -7.65 5.91
C PHE A 76 -8.81 -7.13 4.51
N ASP A 77 -8.59 -7.96 3.48
CA ASP A 77 -9.01 -7.69 2.09
C ASP A 77 -10.49 -8.07 1.86
N ASP A 78 -11.25 -8.30 2.93
CA ASP A 78 -12.67 -8.62 2.81
C ASP A 78 -13.46 -7.36 2.48
N PRO A 79 -14.17 -7.33 1.33
CA PRO A 79 -14.99 -6.18 0.98
C PRO A 79 -16.12 -6.01 2.00
N VAL A 80 -16.36 -4.76 2.38
CA VAL A 80 -17.41 -4.35 3.31
C VAL A 80 -18.38 -3.42 2.58
N ASP A 81 -19.68 -3.70 2.67
CA ASP A 81 -20.70 -2.78 2.17
C ASP A 81 -21.21 -1.88 3.29
N LEU A 82 -21.20 -0.56 3.04
CA LEU A 82 -21.84 0.43 3.92
C LEU A 82 -23.24 0.74 3.38
N LEU A 83 -24.27 0.57 4.21
CA LEU A 83 -25.67 0.70 3.80
C LEU A 83 -26.40 1.77 4.61
N ASP A 84 -27.39 2.40 3.98
CA ASP A 84 -28.34 3.28 4.64
C ASP A 84 -29.39 2.49 5.45
N ALA A 85 -30.30 3.20 6.11
CA ALA A 85 -31.35 2.58 6.93
C ALA A 85 -32.31 1.69 6.11
N GLN A 86 -32.42 1.95 4.79
CA GLN A 86 -33.26 1.24 3.84
C GLN A 86 -32.53 0.06 3.16
N GLY A 87 -31.24 -0.11 3.42
CA GLY A 87 -30.41 -1.18 2.86
C GLY A 87 -29.78 -0.86 1.50
N ASN A 88 -29.81 0.40 1.05
CA ASN A 88 -29.15 0.80 -0.19
C ASN A 88 -27.64 1.06 0.04
N PRO A 89 -26.78 0.78 -0.95
CA PRO A 89 -25.36 1.09 -0.86
C PRO A 89 -25.08 2.59 -0.75
N ILE A 90 -24.26 2.96 0.23
CA ILE A 90 -23.75 4.32 0.38
C ILE A 90 -22.60 4.56 -0.60
N ARG A 91 -22.63 5.71 -1.26
CA ARG A 91 -21.58 6.18 -2.17
C ARG A 91 -20.96 7.46 -1.62
N VAL A 92 -19.74 7.73 -2.06
CA VAL A 92 -19.06 9.02 -1.82
C VAL A 92 -19.32 9.92 -3.02
N THR A 93 -19.86 11.10 -2.77
CA THR A 93 -20.09 12.13 -3.79
C THR A 93 -18.78 12.81 -4.19
N SER A 94 -18.78 13.56 -5.30
CA SER A 94 -17.61 14.34 -5.73
C SER A 94 -17.12 15.38 -4.72
N ARG A 95 -17.96 15.76 -3.75
CA ARG A 95 -17.61 16.67 -2.64
C ARG A 95 -17.14 15.95 -1.38
N GLY A 96 -16.94 14.63 -1.42
CA GLY A 96 -16.49 13.84 -0.27
C GLY A 96 -17.58 13.56 0.78
N MET A 97 -18.85 13.85 0.48
CA MET A 97 -19.98 13.54 1.37
C MET A 97 -20.57 12.16 1.06
N PHE A 98 -21.15 11.50 2.06
CA PHE A 98 -21.96 10.30 1.84
C PHE A 98 -23.28 10.64 1.13
N SER A 99 -23.76 9.71 0.29
CA SER A 99 -25.02 9.85 -0.43
C SER A 99 -26.26 9.78 0.46
N ALA A 100 -26.12 9.19 1.65
CA ALA A 100 -27.15 9.05 2.69
C ALA A 100 -26.46 8.80 4.06
N ASP A 101 -27.24 8.82 5.14
CA ASP A 101 -26.73 8.53 6.48
C ASP A 101 -26.39 7.03 6.65
N PRO A 102 -25.15 6.68 7.03
CA PRO A 102 -24.77 5.30 7.34
C PRO A 102 -25.53 4.72 8.51
N ALA A 103 -26.06 3.51 8.32
CA ALA A 103 -26.81 2.81 9.37
C ALA A 103 -26.36 1.36 9.60
N ARG A 104 -25.80 0.70 8.57
CA ARG A 104 -25.41 -0.71 8.64
C ARG A 104 -24.13 -0.98 7.88
N LEU A 105 -23.43 -2.02 8.31
CA LEU A 105 -22.19 -2.49 7.74
C LEU A 105 -22.31 -3.99 7.46
N ARG A 106 -22.09 -4.41 6.21
CA ARG A 106 -22.18 -5.80 5.78
C ARG A 106 -20.80 -6.38 5.53
N VAL A 107 -20.43 -7.41 6.28
CA VAL A 107 -19.16 -8.15 6.12
C VAL A 107 -19.45 -9.61 5.86
N ARG A 108 -19.03 -10.16 4.72
CA ARG A 108 -19.22 -11.60 4.39
C ARG A 108 -20.67 -12.09 4.60
N GLY A 109 -21.66 -11.25 4.30
CA GLY A 109 -23.08 -11.56 4.46
C GLY A 109 -23.64 -11.39 5.88
N ARG A 110 -22.82 -11.00 6.87
CA ARG A 110 -23.26 -10.58 8.20
C ARG A 110 -23.57 -9.08 8.17
N ASP A 111 -24.75 -8.70 8.66
CA ASP A 111 -25.16 -7.30 8.84
C ASP A 111 -24.99 -6.86 10.30
N ASP A 112 -24.12 -5.89 10.52
CA ASP A 112 -23.91 -5.23 11.81
C ASP A 112 -24.48 -3.80 11.75
N ARG A 113 -25.14 -3.33 12.82
CA ARG A 113 -25.61 -1.93 12.92
C ARG A 113 -24.45 -1.05 13.39
N LEU A 114 -24.37 0.15 12.82
CA LEU A 114 -23.40 1.19 13.21
C LEU A 114 -23.83 1.91 14.49
#